data_AF-A0A353GQU8-F1
#
_entry.id   AF-A0A353GQU8-F1
#
_cell.length_a   1.000
_cell.length_b   1.000
_cell.length_c   1.000
_cell.angle_alpha   90.00
_cell.angle_beta   90.00
_cell.angle_gamma   90.00
#
_symmetry.space_group_name_H-M   'P 1'
#
loop_
_entity.id
_entity.type
_entity.pdbx_description
1 polymer ?
#
loop_
_entity_poly.entity_id
_entity_poly.type
_entity_poly.pdbx_seq_one_letter_code
_entity_poly.pdbx_strand_id
1 'polypeptide(L)'
;MHHKNRKIYNLLYVLVILVLAGSSFMPLYAQTDQQSPALYQAIDKNDIDKAKAAIDMGDDVNAIYDQDTLLCWAIRENCSEIAKLIIESPKVAIDKRGAFLDPISQDVWERTPLILAAHMGQTEMVDLLLTHGADINARDRINNSPLSRGDTALIRAARRDHLDTVKVLFTHPKKPNVHLQDKD
;
A
#
# COMPACT_ATOMS: atom_id res chain seq x y z
N MET A 1 -6.57 -43.05 5.62
CA MET A 1 -6.18 -41.81 4.90
C MET A 1 -6.45 -40.55 5.74
N HIS A 2 -6.06 -40.53 7.02
CA HIS A 2 -6.28 -39.37 7.91
C HIS A 2 -5.08 -39.20 8.86
N HIS A 3 -4.05 -38.50 8.36
CA HIS A 3 -3.08 -37.71 9.14
C HIS A 3 -3.58 -36.26 9.04
N LYS A 4 -4.28 -35.65 10.00
CA LYS A 4 -4.05 -35.55 11.46
C LYS A 4 -2.80 -34.74 11.88
N ASN A 5 -1.98 -34.24 10.94
CA ASN A 5 -0.71 -33.56 11.29
C ASN A 5 -0.56 -32.09 10.87
N ARG A 6 -1.59 -31.40 10.36
CA ARG A 6 -1.47 -29.93 10.10
C ARG A 6 -2.33 -29.05 11.00
N LYS A 7 -3.48 -29.53 11.48
CA LYS A 7 -4.36 -28.77 12.38
C LYS A 7 -3.94 -28.82 13.86
N ILE A 8 -3.02 -29.69 14.26
CA ILE A 8 -2.63 -29.91 15.66
C ILE A 8 -1.30 -29.20 16.00
N TYR A 9 -0.37 -29.09 15.05
CA TYR A 9 0.91 -28.40 15.26
C TYR A 9 0.78 -26.88 15.34
N ASN A 10 -0.13 -26.24 14.59
CA ASN A 10 -0.37 -24.80 14.70
C ASN A 10 -1.16 -24.41 15.96
N LEU A 11 -1.95 -25.32 16.52
CA LEU A 11 -2.81 -25.01 17.67
C LEU A 11 -2.12 -25.28 19.01
N LEU A 12 -1.22 -26.27 19.09
CA LEU A 12 -0.39 -26.54 20.28
C LEU A 12 0.81 -25.59 20.42
N TYR A 13 1.34 -25.05 19.32
CA TYR A 13 2.48 -24.12 19.38
C TYR A 13 2.07 -22.71 19.84
N VAL A 14 0.85 -22.25 19.54
CA VAL A 14 0.36 -20.92 19.93
C VAL A 14 -0.12 -20.86 21.39
N LEU A 15 -0.63 -21.97 21.95
CA LEU A 15 -1.15 -22.00 23.33
C LEU A 15 -0.07 -22.28 24.39
N VAL A 16 1.07 -22.88 24.01
CA VAL A 16 2.19 -23.14 24.92
C VAL A 16 3.18 -21.96 24.99
N ILE A 17 3.11 -21.00 24.05
CA ILE A 17 3.93 -19.77 24.08
C ILE A 17 3.32 -18.71 25.02
N LEU A 18 3.21 -19.12 26.28
CA LEU A 18 3.71 -18.33 27.42
C LEU A 18 2.75 -17.29 28.00
N VAL A 19 1.72 -17.85 28.63
CA VAL A 19 1.19 -17.44 29.95
C VAL A 19 2.25 -17.53 31.07
N LEU A 20 3.53 -17.85 30.79
CA LEU A 20 4.54 -18.10 31.82
C LEU A 20 5.86 -17.37 31.54
N ALA A 21 6.32 -16.62 32.55
CA ALA A 21 7.62 -15.97 32.72
C ALA A 21 7.84 -14.63 31.99
N GLY A 22 7.84 -13.56 32.79
CA GLY A 22 8.10 -12.21 32.36
C GLY A 22 9.53 -12.03 31.86
N SER A 23 9.64 -11.34 30.73
CA SER A 23 10.71 -10.44 30.29
C SER A 23 10.30 -10.00 28.89
N SER A 24 9.92 -8.74 28.75
CA SER A 24 9.90 -8.02 27.47
C SER A 24 9.02 -8.64 26.38
N PHE A 25 7.74 -8.23 26.38
CA PHE A 25 6.82 -8.38 25.26
C PHE A 25 7.35 -7.55 24.07
N MET A 26 8.30 -8.11 23.32
CA MET A 26 8.68 -7.59 22.01
C MET A 26 7.59 -7.98 21.01
N PRO A 27 6.96 -7.02 20.30
CA PRO A 27 5.98 -7.37 19.29
C PRO A 27 6.65 -8.16 18.16
N LEU A 28 5.88 -9.12 17.66
CA LEU A 28 6.20 -10.12 16.66
C LEU A 28 6.48 -9.50 15.28
N TYR A 29 7.58 -8.75 15.15
CA TYR A 29 8.24 -8.55 13.86
C TYR A 29 9.34 -9.59 13.78
N ALA A 30 8.96 -10.82 13.44
CA ALA A 30 9.94 -11.76 12.91
C ALA A 30 10.50 -11.09 11.65
N GLN A 31 11.72 -10.57 11.77
CA GLN A 31 12.55 -10.20 10.63
C GLN A 31 12.58 -11.41 9.72
N THR A 32 11.80 -11.37 8.65
CA THR A 32 11.98 -12.36 7.61
C THR A 32 13.30 -12.03 6.93
N ASP A 33 14.25 -12.97 6.99
CA ASP A 33 15.38 -13.08 6.08
C ASP A 33 14.91 -13.32 4.62
N GLN A 34 13.76 -12.75 4.21
CA GLN A 34 13.48 -12.56 2.81
C GLN A 34 14.45 -11.47 2.35
N GLN A 35 15.45 -11.88 1.59
CA GLN A 35 16.29 -10.96 0.84
C GLN A 35 15.36 -10.01 0.09
N SER A 36 15.31 -8.77 0.55
CA SER A 36 14.37 -7.78 0.03
C SER A 36 14.63 -7.61 -1.47
N PRO A 37 13.58 -7.46 -2.30
CA PRO A 37 13.74 -7.28 -3.75
C PRO A 37 14.79 -6.20 -4.05
N ALA A 38 15.58 -6.34 -5.12
CA ALA A 38 16.60 -5.34 -5.43
C ALA A 38 15.95 -3.96 -5.65
N LEU A 39 14.77 -3.94 -6.27
CA LEU A 39 13.95 -2.74 -6.41
C LEU A 39 13.49 -2.16 -5.05
N TYR A 40 13.23 -2.97 -4.02
CA TYR A 40 12.92 -2.47 -2.68
C TYR A 40 14.11 -1.70 -2.09
N GLN A 41 15.31 -2.30 -2.14
CA GLN A 41 16.52 -1.66 -1.60
C GLN A 41 16.88 -0.37 -2.34
N ALA A 42 16.57 -0.33 -3.64
CA ALA A 42 16.73 0.87 -4.44
C ALA A 42 15.77 1.98 -3.98
N ILE A 43 14.50 1.67 -3.66
CA ILE A 43 13.57 2.66 -3.14
C ILE A 43 13.97 3.13 -1.73
N ASP A 44 14.34 2.21 -0.83
CA ASP A 44 14.80 2.53 0.53
C ASP A 44 15.98 3.51 0.54
N LYS A 45 16.88 3.38 -0.42
CA LYS A 45 18.05 4.27 -0.59
C LYS A 45 17.78 5.44 -1.54
N ASN A 46 16.58 5.52 -2.12
CA ASN A 46 16.21 6.43 -3.21
C ASN A 46 17.26 6.45 -4.35
N ASP A 47 17.76 5.28 -4.73
CA ASP A 47 18.79 5.07 -5.74
C ASP A 47 18.13 4.77 -7.10
N ILE A 48 17.98 5.82 -7.92
CA ILE A 48 17.28 5.77 -9.20
C ILE A 48 17.96 4.81 -10.19
N ASP A 49 19.29 4.80 -10.23
CA ASP A 49 20.05 3.95 -11.15
C ASP A 49 19.88 2.48 -10.81
N LYS A 50 19.93 2.14 -9.51
CA LYS A 50 19.64 0.77 -9.06
C LYS A 50 18.19 0.37 -9.30
N ALA A 51 17.24 1.29 -9.12
CA ALA A 51 15.84 1.01 -9.39
C ALA A 51 15.62 0.67 -10.86
N LYS A 52 16.19 1.47 -11.77
CA LYS A 52 16.14 1.22 -13.20
C LYS A 52 16.79 -0.12 -13.56
N ALA A 53 17.99 -0.38 -13.04
CA ALA A 53 18.68 -1.65 -13.29
C ALA A 53 17.87 -2.86 -12.79
N ALA A 54 17.23 -2.77 -11.62
CA ALA A 54 16.38 -3.82 -11.09
C ALA A 54 15.18 -4.11 -12.00
N ILE A 55 14.49 -3.05 -12.47
CA ILE A 55 13.38 -3.17 -13.42
C ILE A 55 13.85 -3.81 -14.74
N ASP A 56 15.00 -3.37 -15.28
CA ASP A 56 15.58 -3.90 -16.51
C ASP A 56 16.01 -5.38 -16.37
N MET A 57 16.45 -5.79 -15.18
CA MET A 57 16.77 -7.18 -14.85
C MET A 57 15.52 -8.06 -14.66
N GLY A 58 14.33 -7.48 -14.71
CA GLY A 58 13.07 -8.19 -14.63
C GLY A 58 12.54 -8.41 -13.21
N ASP A 59 12.95 -7.59 -12.23
CA ASP A 59 12.30 -7.57 -10.91
C ASP A 59 10.79 -7.35 -11.07
N ASP A 60 10.01 -8.03 -10.23
CA ASP A 60 8.56 -7.85 -10.20
C ASP A 60 8.19 -6.50 -9.58
N VAL A 61 7.86 -5.53 -10.44
CA VAL A 61 7.39 -4.19 -10.04
C VAL A 61 6.12 -4.22 -9.17
N ASN A 62 5.38 -5.33 -9.18
CA ASN A 62 4.17 -5.51 -8.37
C ASN A 62 4.44 -6.26 -7.07
N ALA A 63 5.70 -6.56 -6.74
CA ALA A 63 6.03 -7.28 -5.54
C ALA A 63 5.48 -6.56 -4.30
N ILE A 64 5.13 -7.36 -3.30
CA ILE A 64 4.75 -6.88 -1.99
C ILE A 64 5.94 -7.14 -1.06
N TYR A 65 6.36 -6.11 -0.35
CA TYR A 65 7.34 -6.22 0.72
C TYR A 65 6.76 -5.55 1.97
N ASP A 66 6.85 -6.23 3.11
CA ASP A 66 6.24 -5.80 4.37
C ASP A 66 4.76 -5.36 4.22
N GLN A 67 3.99 -6.13 3.44
CA GLN A 67 2.57 -5.90 3.14
C GLN A 67 2.26 -4.66 2.27
N ASP A 68 3.27 -3.85 1.92
CA ASP A 68 3.12 -2.71 1.01
C ASP A 68 3.55 -3.11 -0.42
N THR A 69 2.96 -2.47 -1.43
CA THR A 69 3.44 -2.64 -2.82
C THR A 69 4.66 -1.75 -3.03
N LEU A 70 5.59 -2.15 -3.91
CA LEU A 70 6.75 -1.31 -4.23
C LEU A 70 6.33 0.10 -4.75
N LEU A 71 5.23 0.19 -5.49
CA LEU A 71 4.68 1.47 -5.93
C LEU A 71 4.16 2.32 -4.77
N CYS A 72 3.33 1.75 -3.89
CA CYS A 72 2.84 2.48 -2.71
C CYS A 72 3.99 2.90 -1.78
N TRP A 73 4.99 2.05 -1.61
CA TRP A 73 6.20 2.36 -0.85
C TRP A 73 6.96 3.54 -1.46
N ALA A 74 7.24 3.53 -2.76
CA ALA A 74 7.90 4.64 -3.45
C ALA A 74 7.13 5.97 -3.32
N ILE A 75 5.80 5.94 -3.38
CA ILE A 75 4.94 7.12 -3.15
C ILE A 75 5.05 7.60 -1.70
N ARG A 76 5.01 6.69 -0.72
CA ARG A 76 5.08 6.99 0.72
C ARG A 76 6.41 7.64 1.11
N GLU A 77 7.51 7.07 0.62
CA GLU A 77 8.87 7.57 0.81
C GLU A 77 9.20 8.76 -0.11
N ASN A 78 8.22 9.28 -0.86
CA ASN A 78 8.34 10.44 -1.74
C ASN A 78 9.43 10.29 -2.84
N CYS A 79 9.74 9.05 -3.23
CA CYS A 79 10.68 8.69 -4.28
C CYS A 79 10.03 8.84 -5.67
N SER A 80 9.66 10.08 -6.02
CA SER A 80 8.80 10.41 -7.17
C SER A 80 9.34 9.86 -8.50
N GLU A 81 10.64 9.95 -8.75
CA GLU A 81 11.26 9.45 -9.99
C GLU A 81 11.23 7.92 -10.07
N ILE A 82 11.43 7.22 -8.95
CA ILE A 82 11.32 5.76 -8.90
C ILE A 82 9.85 5.33 -9.08
N ALA A 83 8.92 6.04 -8.45
CA ALA A 83 7.49 5.80 -8.65
C ALA A 83 7.08 5.98 -10.11
N LYS A 84 7.59 7.01 -10.81
CA LYS A 84 7.39 7.21 -12.25
C LYS A 84 7.90 6.02 -13.06
N LEU A 85 9.14 5.56 -12.81
CA LEU A 85 9.71 4.38 -13.47
C LEU A 85 8.84 3.12 -13.27
N ILE A 86 8.28 2.93 -12.08
CA ILE A 86 7.39 1.81 -11.79
C ILE A 86 6.07 1.94 -12.56
N ILE A 87 5.48 3.14 -12.62
CA ILE A 87 4.21 3.41 -13.32
C ILE A 87 4.35 3.26 -14.85
N GLU A 88 5.50 3.63 -15.40
CA GLU A 88 5.81 3.48 -16.82
C GLU A 88 6.07 2.02 -17.23
N SER A 89 6.26 1.12 -16.26
CA SER A 89 6.45 -0.30 -16.54
C SER A 89 5.17 -0.95 -17.10
N PRO A 90 5.23 -1.68 -18.22
CA PRO A 90 4.04 -2.22 -18.90
C PRO A 90 3.29 -3.29 -18.09
N LYS A 91 3.92 -3.85 -17.04
CA LYS A 91 3.32 -4.90 -16.19
C LYS A 91 2.73 -4.35 -14.89
N VAL A 92 2.75 -3.03 -14.67
CA VAL A 92 2.30 -2.45 -13.41
C VAL A 92 0.80 -2.69 -13.18
N ALA A 93 0.48 -3.18 -11.98
CA ALA A 93 -0.88 -3.30 -11.49
C ALA A 93 -1.22 -2.00 -10.74
N ILE A 94 -1.65 -0.98 -11.49
CA ILE A 94 -1.81 0.41 -11.02
C ILE A 94 -2.74 0.55 -9.80
N ASP A 95 -3.75 -0.32 -9.67
CA ASP A 95 -4.71 -0.31 -8.57
C ASP A 95 -4.39 -1.32 -7.45
N LYS A 96 -3.24 -2.02 -7.54
CA LYS A 96 -2.84 -3.00 -6.53
C LYS A 96 -2.63 -2.30 -5.20
N ARG A 97 -3.28 -2.82 -4.15
CA ARG A 97 -3.28 -2.17 -2.84
C ARG A 97 -2.07 -2.55 -2.04
N GLY A 98 -1.49 -1.54 -1.40
CA GLY A 98 -0.52 -1.70 -0.32
C GLY A 98 -1.18 -1.54 1.03
N ALA A 99 -0.73 -2.31 2.02
CA ALA A 99 -1.18 -2.21 3.39
C ALA A 99 -0.21 -1.35 4.21
N PHE A 100 -0.76 -0.52 5.09
CA PHE A 100 0.01 0.27 6.05
C PHE A 100 -0.56 0.08 7.45
N LEU A 101 0.30 -0.31 8.39
CA LEU A 101 -0.05 -0.35 9.80
C LEU A 101 0.15 1.04 10.41
N ASP A 102 -0.93 1.66 10.88
CA ASP A 102 -0.85 2.87 11.68
C ASP A 102 -0.30 2.52 13.08
N PRO A 103 0.83 3.08 13.51
CA PRO A 103 1.44 2.72 14.79
C PRO A 103 0.67 3.26 16.00
N ILE A 104 -0.20 4.24 15.81
CA ILE A 104 -0.98 4.90 16.87
C ILE A 104 -2.31 4.18 17.07
N SER A 105 -3.09 4.03 15.99
CA SER A 105 -4.41 3.38 16.08
C SER A 105 -4.35 1.85 16.02
N GLN A 106 -3.21 1.30 15.60
CA GLN A 106 -3.03 -0.13 15.30
C GLN A 106 -3.93 -0.63 14.17
N ASP A 107 -4.52 0.27 13.38
CA ASP A 107 -5.30 -0.09 12.20
C ASP A 107 -4.41 -0.35 11.00
N VAL A 108 -4.80 -1.32 10.19
CA VAL A 108 -4.20 -1.59 8.88
C VAL A 108 -5.05 -0.94 7.80
N TRP A 109 -4.44 0.00 7.09
CA TRP A 109 -5.02 0.71 5.95
C TRP A 109 -4.57 0.08 4.64
N GLU A 110 -5.50 -0.42 3.83
CA GLU A 110 -5.20 -0.90 2.49
C GLU A 110 -5.62 0.13 1.44
N ARG A 111 -4.62 0.78 0.85
CA ARG A 111 -4.81 1.90 -0.09
C ARG A 111 -4.29 1.54 -1.47
N THR A 112 -4.98 2.03 -2.51
CA THR A 112 -4.41 2.06 -3.86
C THR A 112 -3.35 3.17 -3.93
N PRO A 113 -2.40 3.09 -4.89
CA PRO A 113 -1.44 4.15 -5.15
C PRO A 113 -2.09 5.54 -5.28
N LEU A 114 -3.22 5.62 -5.97
CA LEU A 114 -3.97 6.87 -6.16
C LEU A 114 -4.48 7.45 -4.82
N ILE A 115 -5.03 6.61 -3.94
CA ILE A 115 -5.52 7.07 -2.63
C ILE A 115 -4.36 7.54 -1.76
N LEU A 116 -3.22 6.86 -1.82
CA LEU A 116 -2.02 7.23 -1.07
C LEU A 116 -1.44 8.56 -1.58
N ALA A 117 -1.23 8.71 -2.89
CA ALA A 117 -0.74 9.96 -3.48
C ALA A 117 -1.68 11.13 -3.14
N ALA A 118 -2.99 10.90 -3.17
CA ALA A 118 -3.98 11.90 -2.81
C ALA A 118 -3.95 12.28 -1.32
N HIS A 119 -3.73 11.30 -0.43
CA HIS A 119 -3.54 11.53 1.00
C HIS A 119 -2.26 12.29 1.34
N MET A 120 -1.21 12.12 0.54
CA MET A 120 0.09 12.79 0.68
C MET A 120 0.15 14.14 -0.04
N GLY A 121 -0.86 14.50 -0.85
CA GLY A 121 -0.91 15.75 -1.58
C GLY A 121 -0.03 15.81 -2.83
N GLN A 122 0.45 14.66 -3.31
CA GLN A 122 1.33 14.57 -4.48
C GLN A 122 0.52 14.74 -5.77
N THR A 123 0.23 15.99 -6.13
CA THR A 123 -0.67 16.35 -7.24
C THR A 123 -0.20 15.79 -8.59
N GLU A 124 1.10 15.90 -8.90
CA GLU A 124 1.70 15.35 -10.13
C GLU A 124 1.56 13.82 -10.19
N MET A 125 1.80 13.15 -9.07
CA MET A 125 1.66 11.69 -8.98
C MET A 125 0.21 11.24 -9.18
N VAL A 126 -0.75 12.01 -8.65
CA VAL A 126 -2.17 11.76 -8.86
C VAL A 126 -2.53 11.85 -10.34
N ASP A 127 -2.07 12.89 -11.04
CA ASP A 127 -2.33 13.06 -12.48
C ASP A 127 -1.72 11.91 -13.31
N LEU A 128 -0.50 11.52 -12.97
CA LEU A 128 0.19 10.40 -13.63
C LEU A 128 -0.56 9.07 -13.42
N LEU A 129 -0.94 8.74 -12.19
CA LEU A 129 -1.68 7.52 -11.88
C LEU A 129 -3.03 7.46 -12.62
N LEU A 130 -3.74 8.59 -12.72
CA LEU A 130 -5.00 8.69 -13.46
C LEU A 130 -4.81 8.50 -14.97
N THR A 131 -3.76 9.08 -15.52
CA THR A 131 -3.37 8.91 -16.93
C THR A 131 -3.07 7.45 -17.26
N HIS A 132 -2.48 6.73 -16.31
CA HIS A 132 -2.21 5.29 -16.39
C HIS A 132 -3.41 4.40 -16.02
N GLY A 133 -4.60 4.99 -15.86
CA GLY A 133 -5.85 4.24 -15.77
C GLY A 133 -6.26 3.83 -14.36
N ALA A 134 -5.64 4.37 -13.30
CA ALA A 134 -6.06 4.12 -11.93
C ALA A 134 -7.56 4.40 -11.73
N ASP A 135 -8.21 3.56 -10.93
CA ASP A 135 -9.62 3.73 -10.58
C ASP A 135 -9.81 4.91 -9.63
N ILE A 136 -10.34 6.01 -10.16
CA ILE A 136 -10.64 7.23 -9.41
C ILE A 136 -11.66 7.02 -8.29
N ASN A 137 -12.48 5.98 -8.36
CA ASN A 137 -13.53 5.67 -7.41
C ASN A 137 -13.14 4.58 -6.41
N ALA A 138 -11.90 4.07 -6.48
CA ALA A 138 -11.41 3.10 -5.52
C ALA A 138 -11.53 3.64 -4.08
N ARG A 139 -11.90 2.77 -3.16
CA ARG A 139 -12.07 3.09 -1.73
C ARG A 139 -11.05 2.33 -0.91
N ASP A 140 -10.43 2.95 0.08
CA ASP A 140 -9.52 2.23 0.98
C ASP A 140 -10.26 1.22 1.88
N ARG A 141 -9.50 0.35 2.53
CA ARG A 141 -10.04 -0.59 3.53
C ARG A 141 -9.31 -0.40 4.85
N ILE A 142 -10.03 -0.63 5.95
CA ILE A 142 -9.49 -0.60 7.30
C ILE A 142 -9.69 -1.98 7.91
N ASN A 143 -8.62 -2.63 8.34
CA ASN A 143 -8.64 -3.94 9.00
C ASN A 143 -9.42 -5.03 8.23
N ASN A 144 -9.52 -4.91 6.91
CA ASN A 144 -10.42 -5.73 6.08
C ASN A 144 -11.87 -5.83 6.60
N SER A 145 -12.32 -4.80 7.32
CA SER A 145 -13.66 -4.77 7.88
C SER A 145 -14.70 -4.57 6.78
N PRO A 146 -15.66 -5.49 6.60
CA PRO A 146 -16.74 -5.33 5.62
C PRO A 146 -17.70 -4.19 6.01
N LEU A 147 -17.62 -3.69 7.24
CA LEU A 147 -18.45 -2.59 7.76
C LEU A 147 -17.83 -1.22 7.51
N SER A 148 -16.52 -1.14 7.26
CA SER A 148 -15.88 0.14 6.94
C SER A 148 -16.19 0.52 5.51
N ARG A 149 -16.90 1.64 5.34
CA ARG A 149 -17.21 2.14 3.99
C ARG A 149 -15.97 2.63 3.26
N GLY A 150 -14.80 2.82 3.87
CA GLY A 150 -13.57 3.29 3.18
C GLY A 150 -13.69 4.67 2.54
N ASP A 151 -12.57 5.32 2.24
CA ASP A 151 -12.55 6.64 1.59
C ASP A 151 -11.92 6.58 0.20
N THR A 152 -12.42 7.43 -0.71
CA THR A 152 -11.83 7.62 -2.04
C THR A 152 -10.63 8.58 -1.99
N ALA A 153 -9.87 8.63 -3.09
CA ALA A 153 -8.78 9.59 -3.26
C ALA A 153 -9.25 11.04 -3.03
N LEU A 154 -10.43 11.41 -3.56
CA LEU A 154 -11.01 12.74 -3.38
C LEU A 154 -11.28 13.06 -1.90
N ILE A 155 -11.91 12.12 -1.17
CA ILE A 155 -12.22 12.31 0.26
C ILE A 155 -10.93 12.44 1.08
N ARG A 156 -9.91 11.63 0.77
CA ARG A 156 -8.61 11.69 1.45
C ARG A 156 -7.88 13.02 1.20
N ALA A 157 -7.84 13.49 -0.04
CA ALA A 157 -7.25 14.79 -0.37
C ALA A 157 -7.99 15.95 0.34
N ALA A 158 -9.32 15.92 0.35
CA ALA A 158 -10.14 16.94 1.01
C ALA A 158 -9.91 16.98 2.53
N ARG A 159 -9.87 15.82 3.21
CA ARG A 159 -9.61 15.74 4.66
C ARG A 159 -8.20 16.21 5.06
N ARG A 160 -7.26 16.24 4.12
CA ARG A 160 -5.87 16.68 4.33
C ARG A 160 -5.61 18.09 3.79
N ASP A 161 -6.67 18.78 3.34
CA ASP A 161 -6.60 20.13 2.79
C ASP A 161 -5.66 20.25 1.56
N HIS A 162 -5.58 19.20 0.75
CA HIS A 162 -4.78 19.18 -0.47
C HIS A 162 -5.58 19.73 -1.65
N LEU A 163 -5.80 21.05 -1.62
CA LEU A 163 -6.69 21.74 -2.56
C LEU A 163 -6.33 21.51 -4.04
N ASP A 164 -5.05 21.53 -4.39
CA ASP A 164 -4.63 21.34 -5.79
C ASP A 164 -4.87 19.91 -6.27
N THR A 165 -4.63 18.92 -5.40
CA THR A 165 -5.01 17.53 -5.66
C THR A 165 -6.52 17.37 -5.81
N VAL A 166 -7.32 18.03 -4.97
CA VAL A 166 -8.79 18.03 -5.09
C VAL A 166 -9.24 18.59 -6.44
N LYS A 167 -8.64 19.70 -6.88
CA LYS A 167 -8.92 20.29 -8.20
C LYS A 167 -8.63 19.27 -9.31
N VAL A 168 -7.43 18.69 -9.34
CA VAL A 168 -7.04 17.70 -10.37
C VAL A 168 -8.03 16.54 -10.41
N LEU A 169 -8.32 15.93 -9.25
CA LEU A 169 -9.28 14.83 -9.15
C LEU A 169 -10.67 15.25 -9.66
N PHE A 170 -11.15 16.45 -9.31
CA PHE A 170 -12.48 16.92 -9.68
C PHE A 170 -12.60 17.28 -11.17
N THR A 171 -11.54 17.82 -11.76
CA THR A 171 -11.50 18.24 -13.18
C THR A 171 -11.18 17.10 -14.14
N HIS A 172 -10.71 15.97 -13.64
CA HIS A 172 -10.32 14.85 -14.49
C HIS A 172 -11.51 14.30 -15.31
N PRO A 173 -11.33 13.92 -16.60
CA PRO A 173 -12.43 13.49 -17.47
C PRO A 173 -13.24 12.32 -16.91
N LYS A 174 -12.55 11.36 -16.29
CA LYS A 174 -13.18 10.35 -15.43
C LYS A 174 -13.50 11.05 -14.10
N LYS A 175 -14.67 11.68 -14.00
CA LYS A 175 -15.07 12.41 -12.79
C LYS A 175 -15.19 11.45 -11.60
N PRO A 176 -14.71 11.81 -10.41
CA PRO A 176 -14.92 11.04 -9.21
C PRO A 176 -16.41 11.09 -8.86
N ASN A 177 -16.95 9.98 -8.40
CA ASN A 177 -18.30 9.94 -7.90
C ASN A 177 -18.35 10.61 -6.52
N VAL A 178 -18.80 11.87 -6.52
CA VAL A 178 -18.95 12.71 -5.33
C VAL A 178 -20.07 12.26 -4.39
N HIS A 179 -20.96 11.38 -4.86
CA HIS A 179 -22.07 10.82 -4.07
C HIS A 179 -21.73 9.46 -3.44
N LEU A 180 -20.45 9.08 -3.42
CA LEU A 180 -20.04 7.87 -2.71
C LEU A 180 -20.01 8.04 -1.17
N GLN A 181 -20.62 9.11 -0.64
CA GLN A 181 -20.91 9.26 0.78
C GLN A 181 -22.43 9.25 1.04
N ASP A 182 -22.78 8.47 2.06
CA ASP A 182 -24.01 8.40 2.85
C ASP A 182 -25.36 8.42 2.13
N LYS A 183 -25.88 7.20 1.91
CA LYS A 183 -27.24 6.94 2.38
C LYS A 183 -27.11 6.53 3.85
N ASP A 184 -27.77 7.32 4.69
CA ASP A 184 -27.92 7.16 6.13
C ASP A 184 -28.12 5.70 6.56
#